data_AF-A0A916TE04-F1
#
_entry.id   AF-A0A916TE04-F1
#
_cell.length_a   1.000
_cell.length_b   1.000
_cell.length_c   1.000
_cell.angle_alpha   90.00
_cell.angle_beta   90.00
_cell.angle_gamma   90.00
#
_symmetry.space_group_name_H-M   'P 1'
#
loop_
_entity.id
_entity.type
_entity.pdbx_description
1 polymer ?
#
loop_
_entity_poly.entity_id
_entity_poly.type
_entity_poly.pdbx_seq_one_letter_code
_entity_poly.pdbx_strand_id
1 'polypeptide(L)'
;MRHRPRHRRLALLMAGAALLAGCGRTQQPARSAAEPAEPVNYGSARPMATKPFRTEAIASFEDPWALTFIADDRMLVTEKPGALWIVTKAGRKIPVSGVPRVHYEGQGGLLFVIASPHFAQDHRIYLTYAEPGEGGDGLALARATLVDRGDTAALTGVEVLWRQLPRGAGGQFGGYIAFSPDQRFLFLTVGERQRFTPAQDPDQALGKILRLTLDGAPAPGNPGAGRQGATRIGLIDPPEDTQAAAGAKVRTVAMPGPNLTPAETWVSGLRNPYGLAFDDQGRLWETEMGPKGGDELNLIEAGANYGWPLVSYGDNYDGKPIPRPATRPEFRQPELYWNPVIAPAGFTFYKGAMFPEWRGTAFVGGLGSSTLVQLGFDGDHPREIARWDMDARTRFVLTGPDGALWLLEDGSGGRLLRLSSRRSG
;
A
#
# COMPACT_ATOMS: atom_id res chain seq x y z
N MET A 1 -42.04 -64.94 -2.09
CA MET A 1 -41.64 -66.33 -1.75
C MET A 1 -40.64 -66.84 -2.77
N ARG A 2 -39.44 -67.17 -2.30
CA ARG A 2 -38.56 -68.29 -2.70
C ARG A 2 -38.44 -68.66 -4.20
N HIS A 3 -37.24 -68.47 -4.76
CA HIS A 3 -36.58 -69.54 -5.51
C HIS A 3 -35.04 -69.50 -5.35
N ARG A 4 -34.51 -70.50 -4.64
CA ARG A 4 -33.24 -71.18 -4.94
C ARG A 4 -33.58 -72.31 -5.94
N PRO A 5 -32.67 -72.89 -6.77
CA PRO A 5 -31.33 -73.33 -6.33
C PRO A 5 -30.17 -73.39 -7.36
N ARG A 6 -28.96 -73.56 -6.80
CA ARG A 6 -27.82 -74.45 -7.17
C ARG A 6 -27.58 -74.77 -8.66
N HIS A 7 -26.32 -74.67 -9.12
CA HIS A 7 -25.34 -75.77 -9.11
C HIS A 7 -23.95 -75.29 -9.60
N ARG A 8 -22.92 -75.69 -8.85
CA ARG A 8 -21.50 -75.65 -9.25
C ARG A 8 -21.22 -76.86 -10.16
N ARG A 9 -20.47 -76.66 -11.26
CA ARG A 9 -19.48 -77.63 -11.78
C ARG A 9 -18.30 -76.90 -12.45
N LEU A 10 -17.11 -77.12 -11.89
CA LEU A 10 -15.79 -77.18 -12.55
C LEU A 10 -15.88 -77.97 -13.87
N ALA A 11 -15.04 -77.85 -14.88
CA ALA A 11 -13.86 -77.05 -15.21
C ALA A 11 -13.61 -77.29 -16.72
N LEU A 12 -12.98 -76.37 -17.42
CA LEU A 12 -12.11 -76.73 -18.56
C LEU A 12 -11.04 -75.65 -18.71
N LEU A 13 -9.78 -76.07 -18.59
CA LEU A 13 -8.62 -75.29 -18.98
C LEU A 13 -8.64 -75.09 -20.50
N MET A 14 -8.45 -73.85 -20.96
CA MET A 14 -7.86 -73.54 -22.26
C MET A 14 -6.98 -72.31 -22.13
N ALA A 15 -5.72 -72.47 -22.50
CA ALA A 15 -4.69 -71.45 -22.50
C ALA A 15 -5.03 -70.33 -23.50
N GLY A 16 -4.92 -69.08 -23.06
CA GLY A 16 -5.06 -67.89 -23.89
C GLY A 16 -3.90 -66.94 -23.62
N ALA A 17 -3.07 -66.72 -24.65
CA ALA A 17 -1.94 -65.81 -24.63
C ALA A 17 -2.39 -64.37 -24.28
N ALA A 18 -1.73 -63.76 -23.31
CA ALA A 18 -1.97 -62.38 -22.91
C ALA A 18 -1.45 -61.41 -23.99
N LEU A 19 -2.37 -60.76 -24.70
CA LEU A 19 -2.09 -59.54 -25.45
C LEU A 19 -1.93 -58.39 -24.44
N LEU A 20 -0.70 -57.94 -24.23
CA LEU A 20 -0.40 -56.69 -23.53
C LEU A 20 -0.88 -55.51 -24.39
N ALA A 21 -2.09 -55.02 -24.12
CA ALA A 21 -2.54 -53.74 -24.63
C ALA A 21 -1.79 -52.63 -23.89
N GLY A 22 -0.81 -52.02 -24.56
CA GLY A 22 -0.11 -50.84 -24.08
C GLY A 22 -1.06 -49.64 -24.01
N CYS A 23 -1.53 -49.31 -22.81
CA CYS A 23 -2.10 -47.99 -22.52
C CYS A 23 -0.95 -46.99 -22.43
N GLY A 24 -0.57 -46.41 -23.57
CA GLY A 24 0.30 -45.25 -23.62
C GLY A 24 -0.38 -44.08 -22.91
N ARG A 25 0.05 -43.79 -21.67
CA ARG A 25 -0.15 -42.48 -21.06
C ARG A 25 0.64 -41.48 -21.89
N THR A 26 -0.05 -40.70 -22.71
CA THR A 26 0.49 -39.43 -23.22
C THR A 26 0.82 -38.56 -22.02
N GLN A 27 2.08 -38.57 -21.60
CA GLN A 27 2.63 -37.54 -20.72
C GLN A 27 2.53 -36.22 -21.48
N GLN A 28 1.58 -35.40 -21.05
CA GLN A 28 1.54 -33.99 -21.37
C GLN A 28 2.92 -33.42 -20.98
N PRO A 29 3.67 -32.79 -21.89
CA PRO A 29 4.96 -32.22 -21.51
C PRO A 29 4.69 -31.24 -20.37
N ALA A 30 5.44 -31.40 -19.28
CA ALA A 30 5.44 -30.43 -18.20
C ALA A 30 5.63 -29.06 -18.85
N ARG A 31 4.71 -28.11 -18.60
CA ARG A 31 4.95 -26.71 -18.95
C ARG A 31 6.30 -26.36 -18.33
N SER A 32 7.31 -26.08 -19.17
CA SER A 32 8.48 -25.35 -18.74
C SER A 32 7.97 -24.18 -17.92
N ALA A 33 8.39 -24.06 -16.66
CA ALA A 33 8.23 -22.80 -15.95
C ALA A 33 8.88 -21.76 -16.86
N ALA A 34 8.07 -20.91 -17.50
CA ALA A 34 8.59 -19.78 -18.23
C ALA A 34 9.41 -18.96 -17.24
N GLU A 35 10.57 -18.46 -17.66
CA GLU A 35 11.25 -17.44 -16.87
C GLU A 35 10.22 -16.34 -16.54
N PRO A 36 10.22 -15.80 -15.31
CA PRO A 36 9.31 -14.73 -14.96
C PRO A 36 9.46 -13.62 -15.99
N ALA A 37 8.35 -13.24 -16.65
CA ALA A 37 8.38 -12.17 -17.63
C ALA A 37 8.87 -10.89 -16.96
N GLU A 38 9.75 -10.15 -17.64
CA GLU A 38 10.19 -8.85 -17.12
C GLU A 38 8.98 -7.93 -16.87
N PRO A 39 8.98 -7.16 -15.77
CA PRO A 39 7.92 -6.20 -15.48
C PRO A 39 7.70 -5.23 -16.63
N VAL A 40 6.45 -4.87 -16.89
CA VAL A 40 6.10 -3.98 -18.01
C VAL A 40 6.15 -2.51 -17.57
N ASN A 41 6.78 -1.66 -18.40
CA ASN A 41 6.79 -0.22 -18.21
C ASN A 41 5.52 0.45 -18.77
N TYR A 42 4.77 1.15 -17.92
CA TYR A 42 3.60 1.93 -18.33
C TYR A 42 3.80 3.45 -18.21
N GLY A 43 5.01 3.93 -17.90
CA GLY A 43 5.27 5.36 -17.65
C GLY A 43 4.94 6.30 -18.81
N SER A 44 4.99 5.79 -20.04
CA SER A 44 4.66 6.56 -21.25
C SER A 44 3.21 6.41 -21.72
N ALA A 45 2.35 5.73 -20.93
CA ALA A 45 0.95 5.58 -21.26
C ALA A 45 0.24 6.94 -21.33
N ARG A 46 -0.62 7.11 -22.33
CA ARG A 46 -1.35 8.37 -22.56
C ARG A 46 -2.75 8.31 -21.95
N PRO A 47 -3.25 9.41 -21.36
CA PRO A 47 -4.64 9.47 -20.92
C PRO A 47 -5.63 9.20 -22.06
N MET A 48 -6.74 8.55 -21.73
CA MET A 48 -7.87 8.36 -22.63
C MET A 48 -8.57 9.68 -22.89
N ALA A 49 -9.05 9.88 -24.13
CA ALA A 49 -9.77 11.09 -24.52
C ALA A 49 -11.11 11.29 -23.78
N THR A 50 -11.72 10.21 -23.30
CA THR A 50 -13.05 10.23 -22.67
C THR A 50 -13.02 9.66 -21.26
N LYS A 51 -13.52 10.44 -20.29
CA LYS A 51 -13.79 9.99 -18.93
C LYS A 51 -15.14 9.24 -18.90
N PRO A 52 -15.24 7.97 -18.44
CA PRO A 52 -16.51 7.23 -18.37
C PRO A 52 -17.41 7.69 -17.21
N PHE A 53 -16.93 8.62 -16.37
CA PHE A 53 -17.61 9.14 -15.19
C PHE A 53 -17.91 10.64 -15.31
N ARG A 54 -18.74 11.14 -14.39
CA ARG A 54 -18.89 12.55 -14.06
C ARG A 54 -18.05 12.85 -12.82
N THR A 55 -17.44 14.02 -12.77
CA THR A 55 -16.69 14.50 -11.61
C THR A 55 -17.49 15.61 -10.93
N GLU A 56 -17.76 15.45 -9.64
CA GLU A 56 -18.44 16.44 -8.81
C GLU A 56 -17.50 16.87 -7.69
N ALA A 57 -17.31 18.18 -7.52
CA ALA A 57 -16.54 18.73 -6.40
C ALA A 57 -17.46 18.91 -5.19
N ILE A 58 -17.10 18.30 -4.06
CA ILE A 58 -17.93 18.23 -2.86
C ILE A 58 -17.47 19.26 -1.81
N ALA A 59 -16.17 19.38 -1.60
CA ALA A 59 -15.57 20.32 -0.64
C ALA A 59 -14.14 20.67 -1.05
N SER A 60 -13.58 21.74 -0.47
CA SER A 60 -12.19 22.15 -0.65
C SER A 60 -11.43 22.23 0.68
N PHE A 61 -10.11 22.15 0.58
CA PHE A 61 -9.19 21.96 1.70
C PHE A 61 -7.91 22.78 1.50
N GLU A 62 -7.19 23.03 2.59
CA GLU A 62 -5.90 23.72 2.55
C GLU A 62 -4.79 22.81 2.03
N ASP A 63 -4.70 21.54 2.41
CA ASP A 63 -3.73 20.58 1.83
C ASP A 63 -4.16 19.17 2.23
N PRO A 64 -5.21 18.60 1.60
CA PRO A 64 -5.80 17.35 2.04
C PRO A 64 -4.91 16.15 1.70
N TRP A 65 -4.94 15.10 2.53
CA TRP A 65 -4.02 13.95 2.37
C TRP A 65 -4.71 12.60 2.23
N ALA A 66 -5.62 12.26 3.13
CA ALA A 66 -6.35 11.00 3.09
C ALA A 66 -7.78 11.18 3.58
N LEU A 67 -8.63 10.20 3.26
CA LEU A 67 -9.97 10.15 3.79
C LEU A 67 -10.41 8.72 4.09
N THR A 68 -11.39 8.57 4.99
CA THR A 68 -12.03 7.29 5.29
C THR A 68 -13.51 7.50 5.60
N PHE A 69 -14.38 6.59 5.17
CA PHE A 69 -15.79 6.64 5.53
C PHE A 69 -16.00 6.13 6.96
N ILE A 70 -16.81 6.85 7.73
CA ILE A 70 -17.21 6.48 9.09
C ILE A 70 -18.72 6.18 9.19
N ALA A 71 -19.49 6.58 8.17
CA ALA A 71 -20.88 6.22 7.95
C ALA A 71 -21.20 6.37 6.45
N ASP A 72 -22.43 6.03 6.04
CA ASP A 72 -22.86 6.15 4.64
C ASP A 72 -22.79 7.58 4.11
N ASP A 73 -22.99 8.59 4.95
CA ASP A 73 -23.05 10.01 4.58
C ASP A 73 -21.91 10.85 5.14
N ARG A 74 -21.00 10.25 5.93
CA ARG A 74 -19.92 10.94 6.65
C ARG A 74 -18.57 10.28 6.43
N MET A 75 -17.56 11.11 6.19
CA MET A 75 -16.16 10.70 6.06
C MET A 75 -15.24 11.60 6.87
N LEU A 76 -14.12 11.07 7.31
CA LEU A 76 -13.02 11.85 7.86
C LEU A 76 -12.07 12.26 6.73
N VAL A 77 -11.54 13.49 6.77
CA VAL A 77 -10.51 13.99 5.85
C VAL A 77 -9.40 14.67 6.63
N THR A 78 -8.14 14.27 6.38
CA THR A 78 -6.96 14.90 6.97
C THR A 78 -6.42 16.02 6.08
N GLU A 79 -5.90 17.08 6.70
CA GLU A 79 -5.09 18.11 6.04
C GLU A 79 -3.70 18.15 6.66
N LYS A 80 -2.65 18.19 5.83
CA LYS A 80 -1.25 18.19 6.27
C LYS A 80 -0.91 19.24 7.34
N PRO A 81 -1.45 20.48 7.30
CA PRO A 81 -1.27 21.47 8.37
C PRO A 81 -1.67 21.00 9.78
N GLY A 82 -2.51 19.97 9.90
CA GLY A 82 -2.87 19.37 11.20
C GLY A 82 -4.38 19.30 11.47
N ALA A 83 -5.23 19.70 10.54
CA ALA A 83 -6.68 19.65 10.72
C ALA A 83 -7.26 18.29 10.33
N LEU A 84 -8.24 17.83 11.10
CA LEU A 84 -9.09 16.69 10.78
C LEU A 84 -10.54 17.17 10.69
N TRP A 85 -11.23 16.76 9.63
CA TRP A 85 -12.62 17.16 9.37
C TRP A 85 -13.51 15.93 9.30
N ILE A 86 -14.71 16.00 9.87
CA ILE A 86 -15.85 15.23 9.36
C ILE A 86 -16.45 16.01 8.20
N VAL A 87 -16.67 15.32 7.07
CA VAL A 87 -17.23 15.90 5.85
C VAL A 87 -18.44 15.09 5.44
N THR A 88 -19.56 15.77 5.20
CA THR A 88 -20.76 15.11 4.68
C THR A 88 -20.71 14.99 3.16
N LYS A 89 -21.50 14.09 2.57
CA LYS A 89 -21.67 14.02 1.10
C LYS A 89 -22.18 15.31 0.46
N ALA A 90 -22.83 16.18 1.23
CA ALA A 90 -23.27 17.51 0.79
C ALA A 90 -22.18 18.60 0.94
N GLY A 91 -20.97 18.24 1.37
CA GLY A 91 -19.84 19.17 1.47
C GLY A 91 -19.72 19.93 2.79
N ARG A 92 -20.60 19.67 3.78
CA ARG A 92 -20.49 20.31 5.10
C ARG A 92 -19.26 19.78 5.83
N LYS A 93 -18.35 20.69 6.22
CA LYS A 93 -17.16 20.39 7.04
C LYS A 93 -17.42 20.67 8.52
N ILE A 94 -17.08 19.73 9.40
CA ILE A 94 -17.15 19.85 10.85
C ILE A 94 -15.74 19.60 11.40
N PRO A 95 -15.13 20.55 12.12
CA PRO A 95 -13.78 20.36 12.65
C PRO A 95 -13.78 19.31 13.76
N VAL A 96 -12.76 18.46 13.76
CA VAL A 96 -12.50 17.50 14.83
C VAL A 96 -11.39 18.05 15.71
N SER A 97 -11.69 18.28 16.99
CA SER A 97 -10.69 18.72 17.99
C SER A 97 -9.89 17.53 18.55
N GLY A 98 -8.80 17.80 19.27
CA GLY A 98 -8.00 16.75 19.92
C GLY A 98 -7.02 16.00 19.00
N VAL A 99 -6.79 16.48 17.78
CA VAL A 99 -5.81 15.92 16.84
C VAL A 99 -4.38 16.12 17.37
N PRO A 100 -3.47 15.12 17.23
CA PRO A 100 -2.06 15.28 17.62
C PRO A 100 -1.40 16.49 16.97
N ARG A 101 -0.48 17.14 17.69
CA ARG A 101 0.39 18.16 17.09
C ARG A 101 1.29 17.52 16.03
N VAL A 102 1.33 18.11 14.85
CA VAL A 102 2.14 17.64 13.73
C VAL A 102 3.27 18.63 13.41
N HIS A 103 4.31 18.13 12.73
CA HIS A 103 5.28 18.96 12.04
C HIS A 103 4.89 19.06 10.56
N TYR A 104 4.45 20.24 10.13
CA TYR A 104 4.05 20.49 8.75
C TYR A 104 5.19 21.15 7.97
N GLU A 105 5.96 20.34 7.24
CA GLU A 105 7.04 20.78 6.37
C GLU A 105 7.19 19.80 5.20
N GLY A 106 7.27 20.32 3.97
CA GLY A 106 7.46 19.51 2.76
C GLY A 106 6.39 18.42 2.62
N GLN A 107 6.81 17.16 2.77
CA GLN A 107 5.92 15.98 2.70
C GLN A 107 5.31 15.58 4.04
N GLY A 108 5.73 16.19 5.15
CA GLY A 108 5.24 15.92 6.50
C GLY A 108 3.96 16.68 6.83
N GLY A 109 3.29 16.26 7.91
CA GLY A 109 2.04 16.84 8.38
C GLY A 109 1.16 15.81 9.08
N LEU A 110 -0.15 16.07 9.15
CA LEU A 110 -1.14 15.02 9.38
C LEU A 110 -1.33 14.25 8.07
N LEU A 111 -1.09 12.94 8.10
CA LEU A 111 -1.02 12.10 6.92
C LEU A 111 -2.28 11.25 6.82
N PHE A 112 -2.22 9.97 7.15
CA PHE A 112 -3.30 9.03 6.89
C PHE A 112 -4.36 9.02 7.99
N VAL A 113 -5.59 8.66 7.61
CA VAL A 113 -6.67 8.31 8.53
C VAL A 113 -7.39 7.08 8.01
N ILE A 114 -7.67 6.13 8.89
CA ILE A 114 -8.52 4.98 8.59
C ILE A 114 -9.39 4.62 9.80
N ALA A 115 -10.66 4.32 9.56
CA ALA A 115 -11.57 3.84 10.60
C ALA A 115 -11.16 2.41 11.02
N SER A 116 -11.30 2.09 12.32
CA SER A 116 -11.11 0.74 12.84
C SER A 116 -11.95 -0.26 12.04
N PRO A 117 -11.47 -1.51 11.83
CA PRO A 117 -12.33 -2.56 11.28
C PRO A 117 -13.58 -2.83 12.14
N HIS A 118 -13.56 -2.38 13.40
CA HIS A 118 -14.68 -2.49 14.35
C HIS A 118 -15.29 -1.11 14.69
N PHE A 119 -15.18 -0.14 13.78
CA PHE A 119 -15.60 1.25 14.01
C PHE A 119 -17.04 1.39 14.50
N ALA A 120 -17.95 0.55 14.00
CA ALA A 120 -19.36 0.56 14.41
C ALA A 120 -19.55 0.21 15.91
N GLN A 121 -18.57 -0.42 16.55
CA GLN A 121 -18.60 -0.79 17.96
C GLN A 121 -17.66 0.08 18.81
N ASP A 122 -16.45 0.37 18.32
CA ASP A 122 -15.40 1.00 19.12
C ASP A 122 -15.22 2.50 18.84
N HIS A 123 -15.75 2.99 17.72
CA HIS A 123 -15.54 4.34 17.19
C HIS A 123 -14.06 4.75 17.10
N ARG A 124 -13.15 3.79 16.98
CA ARG A 124 -11.70 4.03 16.94
C ARG A 124 -11.25 4.37 15.54
N ILE A 125 -10.32 5.31 15.45
CA ILE A 125 -9.61 5.63 14.21
C ILE A 125 -8.11 5.48 14.44
N TYR A 126 -7.41 5.22 13.35
CA TYR A 126 -5.95 5.22 13.30
C TYR A 126 -5.48 6.38 12.44
N LEU A 127 -4.43 7.05 12.90
CA LEU A 127 -3.85 8.22 12.27
C LEU A 127 -2.35 8.01 12.10
N THR A 128 -1.81 8.47 10.98
CA THR A 128 -0.37 8.67 10.85
C THR A 128 -0.04 10.15 10.68
N TYR A 129 1.09 10.56 11.24
CA TYR A 129 1.53 11.95 11.17
C TYR A 129 3.04 12.07 11.36
N ALA A 130 3.60 13.18 10.88
CA ALA A 130 4.95 13.60 11.20
C ALA A 130 4.98 14.15 12.64
N GLU A 131 5.45 13.33 13.58
CA GLU A 131 5.53 13.72 14.99
C GLU A 131 6.79 14.57 15.24
N PRO A 132 6.66 15.83 15.70
CA PRO A 132 7.80 16.70 15.95
C PRO A 132 8.67 16.16 17.09
N GLY A 133 9.99 16.19 16.93
CA GLY A 133 10.93 15.74 17.96
C GLY A 133 12.37 16.20 17.68
N GLU A 134 13.33 15.57 18.35
CA GLU A 134 14.73 15.98 18.25
C GLU A 134 15.26 15.87 16.81
N GLY A 135 15.87 16.96 16.31
CA GLY A 135 16.46 17.03 14.98
C GLY A 135 15.47 17.11 13.81
N GLY A 136 14.17 17.21 14.06
CA GLY A 136 13.13 17.31 13.03
C GLY A 136 11.86 16.55 13.42
N ASP A 137 11.53 15.50 12.68
CA ASP A 137 10.35 14.68 12.90
C ASP A 137 10.59 13.20 12.56
N GLY A 138 9.57 12.38 12.81
CA GLY A 138 9.48 11.01 12.32
C GLY A 138 8.02 10.58 12.20
N LEU A 139 7.75 9.57 11.39
CA LEU A 139 6.41 9.00 11.27
C LEU A 139 5.96 8.44 12.62
N ALA A 140 4.74 8.76 13.04
CA ALA A 140 4.07 8.13 14.16
C ALA A 140 2.75 7.49 13.71
N LEU A 141 2.39 6.37 14.34
CA LEU A 141 1.07 5.75 14.27
C LEU A 141 0.37 5.98 15.59
N ALA A 142 -0.80 6.61 15.55
CA ALA A 142 -1.65 6.82 16.71
C ALA A 142 -3.05 6.22 16.51
N ARG A 143 -3.72 5.96 17.63
CA ARG A 143 -5.11 5.56 17.71
C ARG A 143 -5.87 6.50 18.63
N ALA A 144 -7.13 6.77 18.32
CA ALA A 144 -8.02 7.55 19.16
C ALA A 144 -9.47 7.10 19.00
N THR A 145 -10.33 7.43 19.96
CA THR A 145 -11.78 7.28 19.84
C THR A 145 -12.40 8.57 19.33
N LEU A 146 -13.16 8.49 18.23
CA LEU A 146 -13.93 9.60 17.67
C LEU A 146 -15.24 9.78 18.45
N VAL A 147 -15.47 10.98 18.97
CA VAL A 147 -16.74 11.40 19.56
C VAL A 147 -17.41 12.37 18.60
N ASP A 148 -18.40 11.88 17.85
CA ASP A 148 -19.21 12.68 16.91
C ASP A 148 -20.58 12.99 17.54
N ARG A 149 -20.90 14.28 17.69
CA ARG A 149 -22.19 14.77 18.23
C ARG A 149 -23.04 15.45 17.16
N GLY A 150 -22.81 15.15 15.88
CA GLY A 150 -23.55 15.72 14.77
C GLY A 150 -22.95 17.03 14.27
N ASP A 151 -22.86 18.04 15.14
CA ASP A 151 -22.35 19.40 14.82
C ASP A 151 -20.97 19.71 15.43
N THR A 152 -20.51 18.89 16.37
CA THR A 152 -19.19 18.98 16.98
C THR A 152 -18.54 17.60 17.01
N ALA A 153 -17.22 17.56 16.92
CA ALA A 153 -16.46 16.33 16.98
C ALA A 153 -15.12 16.50 17.72
N ALA A 154 -14.68 15.43 18.37
CA ALA A 154 -13.40 15.39 19.08
C ALA A 154 -12.77 14.01 19.03
N LEU A 155 -11.45 13.95 19.03
CA LEU A 155 -10.68 12.76 19.36
C LEU A 155 -10.44 12.71 20.87
N THR A 156 -10.63 11.54 21.45
CA THR A 156 -10.36 11.26 22.87
C THR A 156 -9.48 10.02 22.98
N GLY A 157 -8.70 9.92 24.06
CA GLY A 157 -7.82 8.76 24.29
C GLY A 157 -6.76 8.59 23.20
N VAL A 158 -6.18 9.68 22.72
CA VAL A 158 -5.12 9.65 21.71
C VAL A 158 -3.90 8.93 22.29
N GLU A 159 -3.54 7.81 21.68
CA GLU A 159 -2.44 6.94 22.08
C GLU A 159 -1.50 6.74 20.89
N VAL A 160 -0.21 6.98 21.07
CA VAL A 160 0.80 6.71 20.04
C VAL A 160 1.27 5.27 20.18
N LEU A 161 0.87 4.43 19.22
CA LEU A 161 1.12 2.99 19.21
C LEU A 161 2.53 2.65 18.73
N TRP A 162 3.06 3.44 17.78
CA TRP A 162 4.37 3.18 17.18
C TRP A 162 5.04 4.48 16.72
N ARG A 163 6.38 4.51 16.77
CA ARG A 163 7.20 5.65 16.36
C ARG A 163 8.38 5.22 15.50
N GLN A 164 8.57 5.90 14.39
CA GLN A 164 9.79 5.86 13.62
C GLN A 164 10.89 6.58 14.41
N LEU A 165 11.82 5.80 14.93
CA LEU A 165 13.05 6.28 15.52
C LEU A 165 14.22 5.77 14.68
N PRO A 166 15.33 6.52 14.58
CA PRO A 166 15.53 7.85 15.11
C PRO A 166 14.85 8.90 14.21
N ARG A 167 14.50 10.05 14.81
CA ARG A 167 13.95 11.20 14.08
C ARG A 167 15.04 11.98 13.37
N GLY A 168 14.63 12.91 12.51
CA GLY A 168 15.53 13.87 11.89
C GLY A 168 14.96 14.43 10.60
N ALA A 169 15.78 15.17 9.87
CA ALA A 169 15.44 15.67 8.53
C ALA A 169 15.08 14.55 7.55
N GLY A 170 14.27 14.90 6.55
CA GLY A 170 13.84 14.04 5.45
C GLY A 170 12.37 14.23 5.08
N GLY A 171 12.01 13.81 3.87
CA GLY A 171 10.64 13.61 3.40
C GLY A 171 10.25 12.14 3.47
N GLN A 172 9.54 11.64 2.46
CA GLN A 172 9.24 10.23 2.21
C GLN A 172 8.81 9.45 3.45
N PHE A 173 7.68 9.86 4.04
CA PHE A 173 7.19 9.24 5.27
C PHE A 173 6.55 7.87 5.04
N GLY A 174 6.04 7.58 3.84
CA GLY A 174 5.03 6.55 3.67
C GLY A 174 3.75 6.91 4.44
N GLY A 175 3.37 6.10 5.42
CA GLY A 175 2.29 6.39 6.36
C GLY A 175 0.92 5.80 6.03
N TYR A 176 0.77 5.01 4.98
CA TYR A 176 -0.46 4.27 4.67
C TYR A 176 -0.68 3.12 5.64
N ILE A 177 -1.95 2.87 5.97
CA ILE A 177 -2.40 1.75 6.79
C ILE A 177 -3.36 0.87 6.00
N ALA A 178 -3.17 -0.45 6.06
CA ALA A 178 -4.17 -1.42 5.62
C ALA A 178 -4.42 -2.47 6.71
N PHE A 179 -5.68 -2.78 7.00
CA PHE A 179 -6.03 -3.88 7.89
C PHE A 179 -6.03 -5.20 7.12
N SER A 180 -5.54 -6.26 7.75
CA SER A 180 -5.63 -7.61 7.20
C SER A 180 -7.10 -7.99 6.92
N PRO A 181 -7.38 -8.88 5.94
CA PRO A 181 -8.74 -9.31 5.65
C PRO A 181 -9.47 -9.94 6.85
N ASP A 182 -8.72 -10.59 7.74
CA ASP A 182 -9.23 -11.14 9.01
C ASP A 182 -9.38 -10.11 10.14
N GLN A 183 -9.05 -8.84 9.86
CA GLN A 183 -9.16 -7.68 10.74
C GLN A 183 -8.32 -7.73 12.02
N ARG A 184 -7.36 -8.67 12.13
CA ARG A 184 -6.55 -8.85 13.35
C ARG A 184 -5.26 -8.05 13.36
N PHE A 185 -4.79 -7.63 12.19
CA PHE A 185 -3.48 -6.99 12.03
C PHE A 185 -3.61 -5.73 11.19
N LEU A 186 -2.67 -4.82 11.41
CA LEU A 186 -2.47 -3.64 10.58
C LEU A 186 -1.11 -3.69 9.90
N PHE A 187 -1.07 -3.23 8.67
CA PHE A 187 0.15 -3.05 7.89
C PHE A 187 0.42 -1.57 7.77
N LEU A 188 1.65 -1.14 8.07
CA LEU A 188 2.06 0.25 8.04
C LEU A 188 3.22 0.41 7.05
N THR A 189 3.03 1.24 6.03
CA THR A 189 4.13 1.61 5.13
C THR A 189 5.02 2.66 5.80
N VAL A 190 6.34 2.49 5.76
CA VAL A 190 7.32 3.44 6.31
C VAL A 190 8.34 3.75 5.24
N GLY A 191 8.34 4.98 4.74
CA GLY A 191 9.32 5.41 3.74
C GLY A 191 10.72 5.59 4.33
N GLU A 192 11.72 5.69 3.45
CA GLU A 192 13.13 5.64 3.85
C GLU A 192 13.72 6.99 4.32
N ARG A 193 12.92 8.07 4.23
CA ARG A 193 13.26 9.43 4.69
C ARG A 193 14.33 10.16 3.85
N GLN A 194 14.50 9.79 2.58
CA GLN A 194 15.57 10.29 1.71
C GLN A 194 16.98 9.97 2.21
N ARG A 195 17.16 8.92 3.01
CA ARG A 195 18.43 8.44 3.56
C ARG A 195 18.99 7.23 2.81
N PHE A 196 18.24 6.63 1.90
CA PHE A 196 18.61 5.52 1.04
C PHE A 196 18.95 4.24 1.81
N THR A 197 20.18 4.11 2.31
CA THR A 197 20.72 2.86 2.87
C THR A 197 19.95 2.28 4.07
N PRO A 198 19.25 3.06 4.92
CA PRO A 198 18.39 2.49 5.97
C PRO A 198 17.29 1.55 5.45
N ALA A 199 16.89 1.64 4.17
CA ALA A 199 15.96 0.69 3.55
C ALA A 199 16.46 -0.76 3.64
N GLN A 200 17.79 -0.96 3.67
CA GLN A 200 18.45 -2.26 3.76
C GLN A 200 18.89 -2.65 5.19
N ASP A 201 18.86 -1.70 6.13
CA ASP A 201 19.22 -1.96 7.53
C ASP A 201 18.06 -2.67 8.26
N PRO A 202 18.25 -3.88 8.81
CA PRO A 202 17.22 -4.60 9.54
C PRO A 202 16.90 -3.98 10.90
N ASP A 203 17.79 -3.15 11.45
CA ASP A 203 17.63 -2.50 12.75
C ASP A 203 16.94 -1.14 12.65
N GLN A 204 16.59 -0.70 11.43
CA GLN A 204 15.85 0.54 11.16
C GLN A 204 14.55 0.29 10.41
N ALA A 205 13.48 0.92 10.87
CA ALA A 205 12.14 0.77 10.29
C ALA A 205 11.96 1.54 8.97
N LEU A 206 12.99 2.23 8.49
CA LEU A 206 12.97 3.03 7.26
C LEU A 206 12.95 2.13 6.03
N GLY A 207 12.12 2.46 5.04
CA GLY A 207 11.99 1.72 3.79
C GLY A 207 11.40 0.32 3.97
N LYS A 208 10.36 0.20 4.81
CA LYS A 208 9.74 -1.06 5.24
C LYS A 208 8.22 -1.01 5.10
N ILE A 209 7.59 -2.20 5.07
CA ILE A 209 6.23 -2.35 5.59
C ILE A 209 6.34 -3.10 6.91
N LEU A 210 5.67 -2.58 7.93
CA LEU A 210 5.54 -3.25 9.23
C LEU A 210 4.21 -3.98 9.29
N ARG A 211 4.17 -5.11 10.00
CA ARG A 211 2.92 -5.82 10.33
C ARG A 211 2.78 -5.87 11.84
N LEU A 212 1.76 -5.19 12.35
CA LEU A 212 1.53 -4.99 13.78
C LEU A 212 0.17 -5.54 14.20
N THR A 213 -0.01 -5.81 15.49
CA THR A 213 -1.34 -5.98 16.09
C THR A 213 -2.08 -4.65 16.07
N LEU A 214 -3.39 -4.67 16.30
CA LEU A 214 -4.21 -3.44 16.42
C LEU A 214 -3.80 -2.49 17.55
N ASP A 215 -2.96 -2.97 18.49
CA ASP A 215 -2.37 -2.19 19.59
C ASP A 215 -0.90 -1.78 19.33
N GLY A 216 -0.38 -2.03 18.13
CA GLY A 216 0.97 -1.58 17.72
C GLY A 216 2.13 -2.51 18.08
N ALA A 217 1.85 -3.69 18.66
CA ALA A 217 2.90 -4.68 18.95
C ALA A 217 3.30 -5.47 17.68
N PRO A 218 4.50 -6.07 17.62
CA PRO A 218 4.85 -7.00 16.55
C PRO A 218 3.81 -8.10 16.37
N ALA A 219 3.33 -8.32 15.15
CA ALA A 219 2.32 -9.34 14.90
C ALA A 219 2.93 -10.77 14.97
N PRO A 220 2.22 -11.75 15.56
CA PRO A 220 2.62 -13.16 15.49
C PRO A 220 2.78 -13.65 14.05
N GLY A 221 3.82 -14.45 13.80
CA GLY A 221 4.14 -14.98 12.48
C GLY A 221 4.88 -14.01 11.56
N ASN A 222 5.34 -12.86 12.06
CA ASN A 222 6.26 -12.01 11.30
C ASN A 222 7.58 -12.75 10.98
N PRO A 223 8.22 -12.48 9.82
CA PRO A 223 9.48 -13.12 9.43
C PRO A 223 10.59 -13.01 10.47
N GLY A 224 10.64 -11.90 11.21
CA GLY A 224 11.60 -11.67 12.29
C GLY A 224 11.04 -11.90 13.69
N ALA A 225 9.95 -12.64 13.87
CA ALA A 225 9.30 -12.84 15.17
C ALA A 225 10.31 -13.22 16.28
N GLY A 226 10.26 -12.50 17.41
CA GLY A 226 11.15 -12.71 18.56
C GLY A 226 12.56 -12.12 18.42
N ARG A 227 12.94 -11.59 17.25
CA ARG A 227 14.24 -10.93 17.06
C ARG A 227 14.23 -9.53 17.68
N GLN A 228 15.38 -9.13 18.21
CA GLN A 228 15.64 -7.77 18.65
C GLN A 228 16.79 -7.20 17.82
N GLY A 229 16.66 -5.93 17.43
CA GLY A 229 17.69 -5.23 16.67
C GLY A 229 18.75 -4.61 17.57
N ALA A 230 19.81 -4.07 16.96
CA ALA A 230 20.78 -3.28 17.68
C ALA A 230 20.13 -2.02 18.27
N THR A 231 20.52 -1.65 19.50
CA THR A 231 20.10 -0.38 20.15
C THR A 231 21.09 0.76 19.88
N ARG A 232 22.16 0.50 19.13
CA ARG A 232 23.10 1.50 18.62
C ARG A 232 23.17 1.35 17.12
N ILE A 233 22.55 2.27 16.39
CA ILE A 233 22.40 2.21 14.94
C ILE A 233 23.16 3.35 14.28
N GLY A 234 23.53 3.14 13.01
CA GLY A 234 24.08 4.18 12.16
C GLY A 234 22.97 5.02 11.56
N LEU A 235 23.06 6.34 11.66
CA LEU A 235 22.14 7.28 11.05
C LEU A 235 22.91 8.21 10.11
N ILE A 236 22.36 8.42 8.92
CA ILE A 236 22.84 9.42 7.97
C ILE A 236 21.75 10.49 7.79
N ASP A 237 22.16 11.73 7.59
CA ASP A 237 21.24 12.76 7.11
C ASP A 237 20.96 12.54 5.62
N PRO A 238 19.82 13.03 5.09
CA PRO A 238 19.49 12.88 3.68
C PRO A 238 20.63 13.35 2.76
N PRO A 239 21.30 12.45 2.02
CA PRO A 239 22.26 12.82 1.00
C PRO A 239 21.55 13.19 -0.31
N GLU A 240 22.32 13.67 -1.29
CA GLU A 240 21.77 14.08 -2.59
C GLU A 240 21.26 12.88 -3.41
N ASP A 241 22.02 11.78 -3.43
CA ASP A 241 21.76 10.64 -4.31
C ASP A 241 22.27 9.30 -3.72
N THR A 242 22.10 8.20 -4.46
CA THR A 242 22.53 6.86 -4.01
C THR A 242 24.06 6.74 -3.85
N GLN A 243 24.85 7.47 -4.64
CA GLN A 243 26.31 7.42 -4.58
C GLN A 243 26.83 8.18 -3.35
N ALA A 244 26.28 9.37 -3.10
CA ALA A 244 26.56 10.16 -1.91
C ALA A 244 26.14 9.40 -0.62
N ALA A 245 25.04 8.66 -0.66
CA ALA A 245 24.60 7.83 0.46
C ALA A 245 25.61 6.75 0.84
N ALA A 246 26.27 6.12 -0.14
CA ALA A 246 27.26 5.06 0.10
C ALA A 246 28.51 5.56 0.85
N GLY A 247 28.86 6.84 0.71
CA GLY A 247 29.99 7.50 1.38
C GLY A 247 29.59 8.46 2.50
N ALA A 248 28.32 8.51 2.88
CA ALA A 248 27.81 9.51 3.80
C ALA A 248 28.39 9.36 5.22
N LYS A 249 28.54 10.49 5.93
CA LYS A 249 28.97 10.49 7.32
C LYS A 249 27.89 9.86 8.20
N VAL A 250 28.23 8.73 8.82
CA VAL A 250 27.35 8.01 9.74
C VAL A 250 27.54 8.54 11.17
N ARG A 251 26.45 8.96 11.82
CA ARG A 251 26.41 9.20 13.26
C ARG A 251 25.82 7.99 13.98
N THR A 252 26.42 7.57 15.08
CA THR A 252 25.83 6.52 15.92
C THR A 252 24.77 7.12 16.84
N VAL A 253 23.57 6.55 16.83
CA VAL A 253 22.45 6.97 17.68
C VAL A 253 22.03 5.82 18.59
N ALA A 254 21.72 6.15 19.85
CA ALA A 254 21.14 5.20 20.79
C ALA A 254 19.61 5.19 20.66
N MET A 255 19.05 4.00 20.56
CA MET A 255 17.61 3.75 20.48
C MET A 255 17.08 3.28 21.85
N PRO A 256 15.85 3.66 22.24
CA PRO A 256 15.18 3.05 23.38
C PRO A 256 15.12 1.52 23.22
N GLY A 257 15.39 0.79 24.31
CA GLY A 257 15.37 -0.67 24.31
C GLY A 257 14.01 -1.24 24.78
N PRO A 258 13.62 -2.43 24.28
CA PRO A 258 14.26 -3.19 23.21
C PRO A 258 13.99 -2.58 21.82
N ASN A 259 14.93 -2.72 20.87
CA ASN A 259 14.66 -2.41 19.46
C ASN A 259 13.87 -3.57 18.84
N LEU A 260 12.58 -3.35 18.57
CA LEU A 260 11.67 -4.35 18.02
C LEU A 260 11.57 -4.33 16.49
N THR A 261 12.28 -3.43 15.80
CA THR A 261 12.18 -3.26 14.34
C THR A 261 12.31 -4.59 13.57
N PRO A 262 13.26 -5.49 13.86
CA PRO A 262 13.30 -6.78 13.16
C PRO A 262 12.04 -7.63 13.35
N ALA A 263 11.41 -7.59 14.53
CA ALA A 263 10.18 -8.34 14.81
C ALA A 263 8.94 -7.69 14.20
N GLU A 264 8.94 -6.38 13.98
CA GLU A 264 7.84 -5.62 13.38
C GLU A 264 7.85 -5.70 11.84
N THR A 265 9.02 -5.88 11.24
CA THR A 265 9.22 -5.80 9.79
C THR A 265 8.54 -6.97 9.06
N TRP A 266 7.72 -6.62 8.08
CA TRP A 266 7.10 -7.57 7.14
C TRP A 266 7.93 -7.69 5.86
N VAL A 267 8.31 -6.56 5.25
CA VAL A 267 9.20 -6.49 4.08
C VAL A 267 10.15 -5.30 4.17
N SER A 268 11.22 -5.34 3.37
CA SER A 268 12.25 -4.29 3.31
C SER A 268 12.60 -3.85 1.89
N GLY A 269 13.47 -2.84 1.78
CA GLY A 269 13.98 -2.38 0.49
C GLY A 269 13.00 -1.55 -0.33
N LEU A 270 12.11 -0.82 0.34
CA LEU A 270 11.19 0.14 -0.28
C LEU A 270 11.76 1.57 -0.16
N ARG A 271 11.33 2.46 -1.06
CA ARG A 271 11.66 3.89 -1.07
C ARG A 271 10.56 4.73 -0.42
N ASN A 272 9.52 5.06 -1.18
CA ASN A 272 8.45 5.95 -0.73
C ASN A 272 7.06 5.37 -1.03
N PRO A 273 6.59 4.42 -0.20
CA PRO A 273 5.32 3.72 -0.38
C PRO A 273 4.12 4.61 -0.06
N TYR A 274 3.33 5.00 -1.08
CA TYR A 274 2.15 5.88 -0.98
C TYR A 274 0.86 5.21 -1.48
N GLY A 275 0.82 3.89 -1.50
CA GLY A 275 -0.40 3.11 -1.69
C GLY A 275 -0.27 1.74 -1.05
N LEU A 276 -1.33 1.28 -0.39
CA LEU A 276 -1.36 -0.02 0.26
C LEU A 276 -2.80 -0.54 0.32
N ALA A 277 -3.07 -1.69 -0.29
CA ALA A 277 -4.41 -2.28 -0.29
C ALA A 277 -4.38 -3.81 -0.40
N PHE A 278 -5.34 -4.46 0.25
CA PHE A 278 -5.65 -5.86 0.02
C PHE A 278 -6.62 -6.03 -1.14
N ASP A 279 -6.35 -7.00 -2.00
CA ASP A 279 -7.33 -7.48 -2.96
C ASP A 279 -8.34 -8.44 -2.32
N ASP A 280 -9.32 -8.91 -3.11
CA ASP A 280 -10.38 -9.78 -2.63
C ASP A 280 -9.90 -11.22 -2.35
N GLN A 281 -8.70 -11.57 -2.80
CA GLN A 281 -8.00 -12.82 -2.52
C GLN A 281 -7.13 -12.72 -1.25
N GLY A 282 -7.08 -11.55 -0.61
CA GLY A 282 -6.29 -11.31 0.59
C GLY A 282 -4.79 -11.13 0.33
N ARG A 283 -4.39 -10.86 -0.91
CA ARG A 283 -3.01 -10.48 -1.24
C ARG A 283 -2.81 -8.99 -1.00
N LEU A 284 -1.67 -8.63 -0.42
CA LEU A 284 -1.32 -7.24 -0.14
C LEU A 284 -0.55 -6.66 -1.33
N TRP A 285 -0.99 -5.50 -1.78
CA TRP A 285 -0.41 -4.78 -2.91
C TRP A 285 0.02 -3.38 -2.46
N GLU A 286 1.09 -2.87 -3.04
CA GLU A 286 1.74 -1.63 -2.65
C GLU A 286 2.15 -0.83 -3.90
N THR A 287 2.10 0.50 -3.82
CA THR A 287 2.67 1.38 -4.86
C THR A 287 3.61 2.40 -4.26
N GLU A 288 4.81 2.53 -4.82
CA GLU A 288 5.82 3.46 -4.35
C GLU A 288 6.36 4.39 -5.44
N MET A 289 6.88 5.53 -5.00
CA MET A 289 7.59 6.45 -5.88
C MET A 289 9.05 6.06 -6.02
N GLY A 290 9.53 6.00 -7.26
CA GLY A 290 10.94 5.90 -7.61
C GLY A 290 11.66 7.25 -7.59
N PRO A 291 12.97 7.27 -7.92
CA PRO A 291 13.75 8.49 -8.05
C PRO A 291 13.39 9.26 -9.35
N LYS A 292 14.31 9.38 -10.33
CA LYS A 292 13.99 9.88 -11.66
C LYS A 292 13.51 8.72 -12.52
N GLY A 293 12.21 8.45 -12.46
CA GLY A 293 11.59 7.25 -13.03
C GLY A 293 11.49 6.12 -12.01
N GLY A 294 10.94 4.98 -12.44
CA GLY A 294 10.94 3.74 -11.65
C GLY A 294 9.96 3.75 -10.48
N ASP A 295 8.79 4.37 -10.63
CA ASP A 295 7.68 4.09 -9.71
C ASP A 295 7.22 2.65 -9.90
N GLU A 296 6.71 2.01 -8.86
CA GLU A 296 6.46 0.56 -8.88
C GLU A 296 5.07 0.20 -8.33
N LEU A 297 4.53 -0.92 -8.82
CA LEU A 297 3.44 -1.67 -8.18
C LEU A 297 4.00 -3.02 -7.75
N ASN A 298 3.92 -3.29 -6.45
CA ASN A 298 4.49 -4.46 -5.82
C ASN A 298 3.41 -5.39 -5.27
N LEU A 299 3.53 -6.70 -5.55
CA LEU A 299 2.85 -7.73 -4.78
C LEU A 299 3.70 -8.02 -3.53
N ILE A 300 3.12 -7.80 -2.35
CA ILE A 300 3.84 -7.86 -1.08
C ILE A 300 3.92 -9.30 -0.54
N GLU A 301 5.15 -9.80 -0.41
CA GLU A 301 5.46 -11.15 0.06
C GLU A 301 6.24 -11.13 1.38
N ALA A 302 5.82 -11.93 2.36
CA ALA A 302 6.42 -11.94 3.70
C ALA A 302 7.94 -12.19 3.65
N GLY A 303 8.72 -11.27 4.22
CA GLY A 303 10.19 -11.38 4.31
C GLY A 303 10.95 -11.01 3.04
N ALA A 304 10.26 -10.60 1.98
CA ALA A 304 10.90 -10.17 0.75
C ALA A 304 11.63 -8.83 0.92
N ASN A 305 12.64 -8.62 0.06
CA ASN A 305 13.41 -7.39 -0.05
C ASN A 305 13.27 -6.84 -1.48
N TYR A 306 12.72 -5.63 -1.63
CA TYR A 306 12.41 -4.99 -2.92
C TYR A 306 13.60 -4.19 -3.49
N GLY A 307 14.74 -4.18 -2.78
CA GLY A 307 16.03 -3.85 -3.35
C GLY A 307 16.43 -2.38 -3.33
N TRP A 308 15.55 -1.42 -3.04
CA TRP A 308 15.96 -0.01 -2.88
C TRP A 308 16.98 0.15 -1.73
N PRO A 309 18.06 0.95 -1.86
CA PRO A 309 18.49 1.75 -3.02
C PRO A 309 19.50 1.03 -3.94
N LEU A 310 19.67 -0.28 -3.76
CA LEU A 310 20.66 -1.08 -4.48
C LEU A 310 20.25 -1.32 -5.93
N VAL A 311 18.94 -1.35 -6.21
CA VAL A 311 18.37 -1.40 -7.55
C VAL A 311 17.22 -0.43 -7.74
N SER A 312 16.99 0.00 -8.98
CA SER A 312 15.79 0.75 -9.39
C SER A 312 15.59 0.70 -10.90
N TYR A 313 14.32 0.73 -11.35
CA TYR A 313 13.99 1.03 -12.75
C TYR A 313 14.15 2.51 -13.12
N GLY A 314 14.39 3.39 -12.12
CA GLY A 314 14.72 4.81 -12.30
C GLY A 314 16.22 5.09 -12.19
N ASP A 315 16.60 6.33 -12.40
CA ASP A 315 17.98 6.81 -12.25
C ASP A 315 18.07 7.85 -11.12
N ASN A 316 19.29 8.22 -10.73
CA ASN A 316 19.49 9.40 -9.89
C ASN A 316 18.99 10.66 -10.62
N TYR A 317 18.63 11.70 -9.88
CA TYR A 317 18.04 12.92 -10.46
C TYR A 317 19.01 13.65 -11.41
N ASP A 318 20.32 13.53 -11.17
CA ASP A 318 21.39 14.02 -12.04
C ASP A 318 21.59 13.17 -13.32
N GLY A 319 20.87 12.05 -13.45
CA GLY A 319 20.92 11.14 -14.59
C GLY A 319 21.95 10.01 -14.46
N LYS A 320 22.71 9.93 -13.37
CA LYS A 320 23.59 8.78 -13.14
C LYS A 320 22.77 7.51 -12.89
N PRO A 321 23.16 6.38 -13.48
CA PRO A 321 22.38 5.15 -13.37
C PRO A 321 22.42 4.58 -11.96
N ILE A 322 21.31 3.98 -11.57
CA ILE A 322 21.20 3.03 -10.45
C ILE A 322 21.17 1.62 -11.07
N PRO A 323 21.80 0.59 -10.46
CA PRO A 323 21.74 -0.77 -10.99
C PRO A 323 20.30 -1.23 -11.25
N ARG A 324 20.10 -2.01 -12.32
CA ARG A 324 18.76 -2.50 -12.69
C ARG A 324 18.40 -3.76 -11.90
N PRO A 325 17.12 -3.99 -11.54
CA PRO A 325 16.69 -5.20 -10.83
C PRO A 325 17.16 -6.52 -11.49
N ALA A 326 17.19 -6.58 -12.83
CA ALA A 326 17.70 -7.73 -13.58
C ALA A 326 19.18 -8.11 -13.24
N THR A 327 19.97 -7.19 -12.69
CA THR A 327 21.36 -7.44 -12.28
C THR A 327 21.50 -8.00 -10.85
N ARG A 328 20.41 -8.05 -10.08
CA ARG A 328 20.37 -8.46 -8.66
C ARG A 328 19.14 -9.34 -8.40
N PRO A 329 19.12 -10.59 -8.92
CA PRO A 329 17.96 -11.46 -8.87
C PRO A 329 17.56 -11.91 -7.46
N GLU A 330 18.35 -11.60 -6.43
CA GLU A 330 17.97 -11.82 -5.03
C GLU A 330 16.88 -10.85 -4.53
N PHE A 331 16.63 -9.75 -5.22
CA PHE A 331 15.58 -8.80 -4.85
C PHE A 331 14.27 -9.12 -5.57
N ARG A 332 13.15 -8.90 -4.87
CA ARG A 332 11.81 -9.07 -5.43
C ARG A 332 11.57 -7.98 -6.47
N GLN A 333 11.27 -8.38 -7.70
CA GLN A 333 10.88 -7.43 -8.75
C GLN A 333 9.43 -6.95 -8.53
N PRO A 334 9.10 -5.72 -8.96
CA PRO A 334 7.73 -5.26 -9.01
C PRO A 334 6.94 -6.02 -10.08
N GLU A 335 5.60 -5.96 -10.00
CA GLU A 335 4.75 -6.58 -11.01
C GLU A 335 4.56 -5.71 -12.26
N LEU A 336 4.72 -4.39 -12.10
CA LEU A 336 4.88 -3.42 -13.19
C LEU A 336 5.56 -2.17 -12.65
N TYR A 337 6.02 -1.30 -13.55
CA TYR A 337 6.65 -0.03 -13.17
C TYR A 337 6.28 1.11 -14.12
N TRP A 338 6.55 2.34 -13.69
CA TRP A 338 6.41 3.55 -14.50
C TRP A 338 7.74 4.31 -14.59
N ASN A 339 8.29 4.37 -15.80
CA ASN A 339 9.37 5.26 -16.18
C ASN A 339 9.06 5.91 -17.55
N PRO A 340 8.74 7.21 -17.62
CA PRO A 340 8.80 8.23 -16.56
C PRO A 340 7.77 8.02 -15.43
N VAL A 341 8.00 8.72 -14.31
CA VAL A 341 7.17 8.63 -13.09
C VAL A 341 5.73 9.09 -13.34
N ILE A 342 4.80 8.48 -12.64
CA ILE A 342 3.45 9.02 -12.40
C ILE A 342 3.34 9.69 -11.02
N ALA A 343 4.32 9.42 -10.14
CA ALA A 343 4.35 9.65 -8.70
C ALA A 343 3.07 9.12 -8.02
N PRO A 344 2.94 7.79 -7.84
CA PRO A 344 1.70 7.18 -7.36
C PRO A 344 1.36 7.62 -5.94
N ALA A 345 0.08 7.90 -5.70
CA ALA A 345 -0.48 8.13 -4.38
C ALA A 345 -1.95 7.73 -4.34
N GLY A 346 -2.38 7.13 -3.23
CA GLY A 346 -3.72 6.57 -3.12
C GLY A 346 -3.84 5.30 -3.96
N PHE A 347 -4.31 4.23 -3.33
CA PHE A 347 -4.45 2.95 -4.00
C PHE A 347 -5.61 2.16 -3.40
N THR A 348 -6.50 1.68 -4.26
CA THR A 348 -7.69 0.94 -3.81
C THR A 348 -8.12 -0.08 -4.86
N PHE A 349 -8.54 -1.26 -4.42
CA PHE A 349 -9.34 -2.15 -5.26
C PHE A 349 -10.79 -1.66 -5.29
N TYR A 350 -11.41 -1.67 -6.46
CA TYR A 350 -12.78 -1.21 -6.60
C TYR A 350 -13.78 -2.23 -6.07
N LYS A 351 -14.56 -1.81 -5.07
CA LYS A 351 -15.55 -2.65 -4.37
C LYS A 351 -17.00 -2.18 -4.56
N GLY A 352 -17.21 -1.21 -5.44
CA GLY A 352 -18.50 -0.53 -5.59
C GLY A 352 -19.46 -1.23 -6.53
N ALA A 353 -20.74 -0.89 -6.44
CA ALA A 353 -21.77 -1.38 -7.36
C ALA A 353 -22.06 -0.43 -8.52
N MET A 354 -21.59 0.83 -8.47
CA MET A 354 -21.93 1.87 -9.44
C MET A 354 -21.30 1.65 -10.83
N PHE A 355 -20.13 1.02 -10.87
CA PHE A 355 -19.37 0.70 -12.08
C PHE A 355 -19.10 -0.81 -12.12
N PRO A 356 -20.07 -1.65 -12.50
CA PRO A 356 -19.90 -3.10 -12.53
C PRO A 356 -18.69 -3.57 -13.36
N GLU A 357 -18.34 -2.83 -14.40
CA GLU A 357 -17.18 -3.08 -15.27
C GLU A 357 -15.82 -2.87 -14.58
N TRP A 358 -15.78 -2.21 -13.43
CA TRP A 358 -14.55 -1.99 -12.66
C TRP A 358 -14.30 -3.05 -11.59
N ARG A 359 -15.18 -4.04 -11.44
CA ARG A 359 -14.99 -5.13 -10.47
C ARG A 359 -13.68 -5.88 -10.76
N GLY A 360 -12.91 -6.15 -9.71
CA GLY A 360 -11.61 -6.81 -9.83
C GLY A 360 -10.50 -5.91 -10.39
N THR A 361 -10.75 -4.62 -10.56
CA THR A 361 -9.72 -3.63 -10.94
C THR A 361 -9.30 -2.80 -9.74
N ALA A 362 -8.14 -2.14 -9.83
CA ALA A 362 -7.67 -1.20 -8.83
C ALA A 362 -7.45 0.18 -9.44
N PHE A 363 -7.39 1.19 -8.59
CA PHE A 363 -7.22 2.58 -8.96
C PHE A 363 -6.04 3.18 -8.20
N VAL A 364 -5.20 3.93 -8.91
CA VAL A 364 -4.02 4.63 -8.39
C VAL A 364 -4.10 6.10 -8.78
N GLY A 365 -3.89 7.01 -7.83
CA GLY A 365 -3.74 8.42 -8.13
C GLY A 365 -2.33 8.73 -8.63
N GLY A 366 -2.21 9.60 -9.62
CA GLY A 366 -0.94 10.11 -10.13
C GLY A 366 -0.73 11.56 -9.73
N LEU A 367 0.20 11.81 -8.83
CA LEU A 367 0.56 13.16 -8.42
C LEU A 367 1.39 13.88 -9.49
N GLY A 368 2.40 13.20 -10.04
CA GLY A 368 3.31 13.79 -11.03
C GLY A 368 2.68 13.89 -12.40
N SER A 369 1.80 12.95 -12.73
CA SER A 369 1.09 12.88 -14.01
C SER A 369 -0.28 13.57 -14.01
N SER A 370 -0.80 14.00 -12.84
CA SER A 370 -2.17 14.53 -12.68
C SER A 370 -3.24 13.59 -13.25
N THR A 371 -3.10 12.28 -13.01
CA THR A 371 -4.00 11.27 -13.58
C THR A 371 -4.66 10.38 -12.54
N LEU A 372 -5.74 9.72 -12.94
CA LEU A 372 -6.28 8.52 -12.30
C LEU A 372 -5.95 7.33 -13.19
N VAL A 373 -5.21 6.37 -12.67
CA VAL A 373 -4.81 5.13 -13.36
C VAL A 373 -5.71 3.99 -12.92
N GLN A 374 -6.16 3.16 -13.86
CA GLN A 374 -6.88 1.92 -13.60
C GLN A 374 -6.00 0.72 -13.96
N LEU A 375 -5.91 -0.21 -13.02
CA LEU A 375 -5.16 -1.45 -13.13
C LEU A 375 -6.13 -2.63 -13.24
N GLY A 376 -5.99 -3.43 -14.29
CA GLY A 376 -6.67 -4.72 -14.42
C GLY A 376 -5.73 -5.86 -14.02
N PHE A 377 -6.29 -6.99 -13.59
CA PHE A 377 -5.52 -8.13 -13.09
C PHE A 377 -5.93 -9.42 -13.79
N ASP A 378 -4.96 -10.23 -14.18
CA ASP A 378 -5.12 -11.65 -14.52
C ASP A 378 -4.29 -12.47 -13.53
N GLY A 379 -4.94 -12.96 -12.46
CA GLY A 379 -4.23 -13.54 -11.33
C GLY A 379 -3.38 -12.51 -10.59
N ASP A 380 -2.08 -12.76 -10.49
CA ASP A 380 -1.03 -11.87 -9.96
C ASP A 380 -0.35 -11.01 -11.04
N HIS A 381 -0.84 -11.04 -12.28
CA HIS A 381 -0.30 -10.21 -13.37
C HIS A 381 -1.16 -8.96 -13.59
N PRO A 382 -0.72 -7.79 -13.09
CA PRO A 382 -1.40 -6.52 -13.32
C PRO A 382 -1.08 -5.94 -14.69
N ARG A 383 -1.98 -5.10 -15.19
CA ARG A 383 -1.78 -4.27 -16.37
C ARG A 383 -2.48 -2.92 -16.20
N GLU A 384 -1.86 -1.84 -16.66
CA GLU A 384 -2.58 -0.58 -16.83
C GLU A 384 -3.56 -0.74 -17.99
N ILE A 385 -4.86 -0.62 -17.70
CA ILE A 385 -5.93 -0.78 -18.69
C ILE A 385 -6.58 0.55 -19.08
N ALA A 386 -6.45 1.56 -18.24
CA ALA A 386 -6.94 2.90 -18.53
C ALA A 386 -6.20 3.95 -17.68
N ARG A 387 -6.20 5.17 -18.19
CA ARG A 387 -5.69 6.37 -17.51
C ARG A 387 -6.53 7.55 -17.91
N TRP A 388 -6.86 8.43 -16.97
CA TRP A 388 -7.57 9.67 -17.26
C TRP A 388 -6.84 10.86 -16.66
N ASP A 389 -6.71 11.93 -17.43
CA ASP A 389 -6.25 13.22 -16.94
C ASP A 389 -7.28 13.75 -15.95
N MET A 390 -6.88 14.13 -14.74
CA MET A 390 -7.79 14.61 -13.69
C MET A 390 -7.75 16.13 -13.53
N ASP A 391 -7.04 16.83 -14.40
CA ASP A 391 -6.83 18.27 -14.40
C ASP A 391 -6.03 18.80 -13.18
N ALA A 392 -5.84 17.95 -12.16
CA ALA A 392 -5.11 18.23 -10.94
C ALA A 392 -4.39 16.96 -10.42
N ARG A 393 -3.42 17.17 -9.54
CA ARG A 393 -2.64 16.12 -8.88
C ARG A 393 -3.57 15.26 -8.03
N THR A 394 -3.68 13.97 -8.31
CA THR A 394 -4.54 13.06 -7.54
C THR A 394 -3.77 12.48 -6.35
N ARG A 395 -4.17 12.85 -5.14
CA ARG A 395 -3.53 12.48 -3.86
C ARG A 395 -4.05 11.17 -3.28
N PHE A 396 -5.36 10.99 -3.32
CA PHE A 396 -6.01 9.85 -2.67
C PHE A 396 -7.17 9.34 -3.52
N VAL A 397 -7.46 8.04 -3.41
CA VAL A 397 -8.61 7.39 -4.04
C VAL A 397 -9.10 6.23 -3.18
N LEU A 398 -10.42 6.12 -3.04
CA LEU A 398 -11.10 4.97 -2.42
C LEU A 398 -12.48 4.76 -3.02
N THR A 399 -13.03 3.56 -2.81
CA THR A 399 -14.44 3.28 -3.08
C THR A 399 -15.31 3.73 -1.91
N GLY A 400 -16.35 4.52 -2.19
CA GLY A 400 -17.36 4.92 -1.19
C GLY A 400 -18.50 3.90 -1.03
N PRO A 401 -19.27 3.98 0.06
CA PRO A 401 -20.40 3.07 0.33
C PRO A 401 -21.54 3.21 -0.69
N ASP A 402 -21.61 4.33 -1.41
CA ASP A 402 -22.53 4.52 -2.53
C ASP A 402 -22.05 3.89 -3.84
N GLY A 403 -20.90 3.20 -3.82
CA GLY A 403 -20.28 2.59 -4.98
C GLY A 403 -19.54 3.55 -5.91
N ALA A 404 -19.51 4.86 -5.60
CA ALA A 404 -18.71 5.84 -6.32
C ALA A 404 -17.21 5.71 -5.96
N LEU A 405 -16.34 6.26 -6.81
CA LEU A 405 -14.97 6.56 -6.39
C LEU A 405 -14.91 7.96 -5.78
N TRP A 406 -14.19 8.09 -4.67
CA TRP A 406 -13.96 9.34 -3.97
C TRP A 406 -12.47 9.66 -3.97
N LEU A 407 -12.12 10.87 -4.37
CA LEU A 407 -10.74 11.29 -4.59
C LEU A 407 -10.43 12.56 -3.81
N LEU A 408 -9.16 12.73 -3.46
CA LEU A 408 -8.61 14.01 -3.02
C LEU A 408 -7.60 14.51 -4.05
N GLU A 409 -7.62 15.80 -4.31
CA GLU A 409 -6.54 16.51 -5.00
C GLU A 409 -5.47 16.96 -4.02
N ASP A 410 -4.21 17.04 -4.47
CA ASP A 410 -3.07 17.44 -3.65
C ASP A 410 -2.87 18.96 -3.60
N GLY A 411 -2.45 19.48 -2.45
CA GLY A 411 -1.98 20.86 -2.30
C GLY A 411 -3.05 21.90 -1.97
N SER A 412 -2.63 23.17 -2.04
CA SER A 412 -3.45 24.32 -1.65
C SER A 412 -4.74 24.45 -2.46
N GLY A 413 -5.87 24.41 -1.76
CA GLY A 413 -7.19 24.44 -2.39
C GLY A 413 -7.65 23.09 -2.93
N GLY A 414 -6.96 21.99 -2.62
CA GLY A 414 -7.28 20.64 -3.06
C GLY A 414 -8.74 20.27 -2.75
N ARG A 415 -9.40 19.62 -3.72
CA ARG A 415 -10.82 19.29 -3.63
C ARG A 415 -11.05 17.82 -3.25
N LEU A 416 -12.14 17.60 -2.53
CA LEU A 416 -12.80 16.29 -2.44
C LEU A 416 -13.70 16.13 -3.66
N LEU A 417 -13.44 15.10 -4.46
CA LEU A 417 -14.17 14.78 -5.66
C LEU A 417 -14.95 13.48 -5.50
N ARG A 418 -16.15 13.44 -6.06
CA ARG A 418 -16.96 12.23 -6.22
C ARG A 418 -17.10 11.90 -7.71
N LEU A 419 -16.69 10.69 -8.09
CA LEU A 419 -16.83 10.18 -9.45
C LEU A 419 -18.05 9.28 -9.54
N SER A 420 -19.03 9.69 -10.35
CA SER A 420 -20.29 8.96 -10.53
C SER A 420 -20.51 8.52 -11.97
N SER A 421 -21.32 7.47 -12.16
CA SER A 421 -21.64 6.96 -13.49
C SER A 421 -22.34 8.03 -14.33
N ARG A 422 -22.02 8.07 -15.63
CA ARG A 422 -22.73 8.94 -16.59
C ARG A 422 -24.13 8.45 -16.90
N ARG A 423 -24.42 7.16 -16.68
CA ARG A 423 -25.74 6.58 -16.86
C ARG A 423 -26.62 6.99 -15.68
N SER A 424 -27.64 7.80 -15.95
CA SER A 424 -28.82 7.85 -15.08
C SER A 424 -29.39 6.43 -15.02
N GLY A 425 -29.60 5.91 -13.81
CA GLY A 425 -30.17 4.58 -13.59
C GLY A 425 -31.51 4.38 -14.28
#